data_AF-A0A6G9VPG8-F1
#
_entry.id   AF-A0A6G9VPG8-F1
#
_cell.length_a   1.000
_cell.length_b   1.000
_cell.length_c   1.000
_cell.angle_alpha   90.00
_cell.angle_beta   90.00
_cell.angle_gamma   90.00
#
_symmetry.space_group_name_H-M   'P 1'
#
loop_
_entity.id
_entity.type
_entity.pdbx_description
1 polymer ?
#
loop_
_entity_poly.entity_id
_entity_poly.type
_entity_poly.pdbx_seq_one_letter_code
_entity_poly.pdbx_strand_id
1 'polypeptide(L)'
;MKKVLLALIMVVGCLFASEGQKSVTTCRFEARQIGAFADSPMTCSGDFKKSSTTQELYGDGWRLINSYTQNNNVYLVFEKNKNL
;
A
#
# COMPACT_ATOMS: atom_id res chain seq x y z
N MET A 1 11.18 -35.70 -26.10
CA MET A 1 11.47 -35.22 -24.73
C MET A 1 11.56 -33.68 -24.59
N LYS A 2 11.88 -32.90 -25.65
CA LYS A 2 11.96 -31.42 -25.57
C LYS A 2 10.67 -30.68 -25.17
N LYS A 3 9.49 -31.26 -25.46
CA LYS A 3 8.19 -30.63 -25.14
C LYS A 3 7.87 -30.59 -23.64
N VAL A 4 8.39 -31.53 -22.86
CA VAL A 4 8.16 -31.60 -21.40
C VAL A 4 8.99 -30.55 -20.66
N LEU A 5 10.21 -30.26 -21.16
CA LEU A 5 11.10 -29.26 -20.57
C LEU A 5 10.55 -27.84 -20.70
N LEU A 6 9.90 -27.52 -21.82
CA LEU A 6 9.25 -26.22 -22.05
C LEU A 6 8.05 -25.98 -21.12
N ALA A 7 7.27 -27.02 -20.84
CA ALA A 7 6.17 -26.93 -19.88
C ALA A 7 6.67 -26.67 -18.45
N LEU A 8 7.80 -27.29 -18.07
CA LEU A 8 8.40 -27.08 -16.75
C LEU A 8 8.88 -25.63 -16.54
N ILE A 9 9.45 -25.01 -17.58
CA ILE A 9 9.94 -23.62 -17.53
C ILE A 9 8.78 -22.62 -17.35
N MET A 10 7.62 -22.87 -17.96
CA MET A 10 6.43 -22.02 -17.75
C MET A 10 5.88 -22.12 -16.33
N VAL A 11 5.90 -23.32 -15.73
CA VAL A 11 5.42 -23.51 -14.34
C VAL A 11 6.34 -22.82 -13.33
N VAL A 12 7.66 -22.86 -13.56
CA VAL A 12 8.63 -22.15 -12.71
C VAL A 12 8.51 -20.64 -12.87
N GLY A 13 8.24 -20.14 -14.09
CA GLY A 13 8.02 -18.70 -14.34
C GLY A 13 6.81 -18.11 -13.60
N CYS A 14 5.73 -18.89 -13.42
CA CYS A 14 4.54 -18.42 -12.70
C CYS A 14 4.73 -18.35 -11.18
N LEU A 15 5.63 -19.14 -10.59
CA LEU A 15 5.84 -19.14 -9.14
C LEU A 15 6.56 -17.87 -8.65
N PHE A 16 7.38 -17.24 -9.50
CA PHE A 16 8.08 -15.99 -9.18
C PHE A 16 7.27 -14.71 -9.47
N ALA A 17 6.14 -14.80 -10.18
CA ALA A 17 5.19 -13.68 -10.32
C ALA A 17 4.31 -13.48 -9.07
N SER A 18 4.51 -14.31 -8.04
CA SER A 18 3.90 -14.15 -6.72
C SER A 18 4.62 -13.10 -5.86
N GLU A 19 5.15 -12.03 -6.47
CA GLU A 19 5.37 -10.78 -5.73
C GLU A 19 4.04 -10.47 -5.04
N GLY A 20 4.00 -10.71 -3.73
CA GLY A 20 2.76 -10.89 -2.97
C GLY A 20 1.78 -9.78 -3.27
N GLN A 21 0.52 -10.14 -3.47
CA GLN A 21 -0.51 -9.20 -3.88
C GLN A 21 -0.51 -8.02 -2.90
N LYS A 22 0.01 -6.87 -3.33
CA LYS A 22 0.15 -5.67 -2.50
C LYS A 22 -1.12 -4.86 -2.59
N SER A 23 -1.63 -4.49 -1.43
CA SER A 23 -2.73 -3.55 -1.26
C SER A 23 -2.14 -2.15 -1.17
N VAL A 24 -2.74 -1.17 -1.85
CA VAL A 24 -2.27 0.22 -1.80
C VAL A 24 -3.44 1.14 -1.41
N THR A 25 -3.16 2.07 -0.51
CA THR A 25 -4.09 3.14 -0.16
C THR A 25 -3.37 4.47 -0.10
N THR A 26 -4.10 5.53 -0.46
CA THR A 26 -3.63 6.91 -0.34
C THR A 26 -4.53 7.64 0.65
N CYS A 27 -3.92 8.20 1.69
CA CYS A 27 -4.58 8.98 2.74
C CYS A 27 -4.19 10.45 2.62
N ARG A 28 -5.17 11.34 2.76
CA ARG A 28 -4.96 12.80 2.69
C ARG A 28 -5.40 13.50 3.97
N PHE A 29 -4.73 14.60 4.29
CA PHE A 29 -5.15 15.57 5.29
C PHE A 29 -4.65 16.96 4.90
N GLU A 30 -5.18 18.00 5.54
CA GLU A 30 -4.80 19.39 5.23
C GLU A 30 -3.40 19.70 5.79
N ALA A 31 -2.55 20.39 5.00
CA ALA A 31 -1.18 20.70 5.40
C ALA A 31 -1.08 21.55 6.69
N ARG A 32 -2.15 22.26 7.04
CA ARG A 32 -2.24 23.00 8.32
C ARG A 32 -2.21 22.09 9.55
N GLN A 33 -2.46 20.79 9.39
CA GLN A 33 -2.52 19.80 10.47
C GLN A 33 -1.20 19.02 10.64
N ILE A 34 -0.12 19.37 9.92
CA ILE A 34 1.17 18.66 9.96
C ILE A 34 1.75 18.54 11.38
N GLY A 35 1.49 19.49 12.28
CA GLY A 35 1.97 19.45 13.67
C GLY A 35 1.41 18.29 14.52
N ALA A 36 0.32 17.64 14.08
CA ALA A 36 -0.34 16.53 14.77
C ALA A 36 -0.53 15.31 13.85
N PHE A 37 0.44 15.09 12.95
CA PHE A 37 0.39 14.12 11.85
C PHE A 37 0.00 12.67 12.23
N ALA A 38 0.46 12.18 13.39
CA ALA A 38 0.24 10.79 13.78
C ALA A 38 -1.21 10.51 14.18
N ASP A 39 -1.85 11.49 14.82
CA ASP A 39 -3.19 11.38 15.43
C ASP A 39 -4.27 12.09 14.61
N SER A 40 -3.88 12.88 13.60
CA SER A 40 -4.83 13.60 12.76
C SER A 40 -5.61 12.63 11.89
N PRO A 41 -6.96 12.71 11.88
CA PRO A 41 -7.76 11.87 11.03
C PRO A 41 -7.50 12.21 9.56
N MET A 42 -7.20 11.19 8.76
CA MET A 42 -6.97 11.32 7.33
C MET A 42 -8.09 10.66 6.55
N THR A 43 -8.44 11.23 5.41
CA THR A 43 -9.36 10.59 4.46
C THR A 43 -8.56 9.67 3.54
N CYS A 44 -8.83 8.37 3.60
CA CYS A 44 -8.16 7.38 2.76
C CYS A 44 -9.01 6.92 1.57
N SER A 45 -8.32 6.48 0.51
CA SER A 45 -8.89 5.99 -0.74
C SER A 45 -8.08 4.83 -1.31
N GLY A 46 -8.66 4.05 -2.23
CA GLY A 46 -8.06 2.82 -2.74
C GLY A 46 -8.56 1.60 -1.99
N ASP A 47 -7.65 0.72 -1.57
CA ASP A 47 -8.02 -0.53 -0.90
C ASP A 47 -8.46 -0.34 0.57
N PHE A 48 -8.03 0.75 1.22
CA PHE A 48 -8.53 1.17 2.53
C PHE A 48 -9.55 2.30 2.36
N LYS A 49 -10.81 2.05 2.74
CA LYS A 49 -11.96 2.95 2.44
C LYS A 49 -12.50 3.71 3.65
N LYS A 50 -11.82 3.66 4.80
CA LYS A 50 -12.23 4.36 6.02
C LYS A 50 -11.37 5.60 6.23
N SER A 51 -11.90 6.60 6.92
CA SER A 51 -11.02 7.62 7.52
C SER A 51 -10.25 6.97 8.67
N SER A 52 -8.96 7.29 8.80
CA SER A 52 -8.07 6.65 9.77
C SER A 52 -6.88 7.53 10.09
N THR A 53 -6.19 7.23 11.19
CA THR A 53 -4.94 7.89 11.56
C THR A 53 -3.74 7.11 11.04
N THR A 54 -2.56 7.74 11.05
CA THR A 54 -1.33 7.05 10.68
C THR A 54 -1.01 5.91 11.66
N GLN A 55 -1.33 6.11 12.95
CA GLN A 55 -1.13 5.09 13.98
C GLN A 55 -2.01 3.85 13.77
N GLU A 56 -3.29 4.04 13.42
CA GLU A 56 -4.20 2.94 13.11
C GLU A 56 -3.74 2.14 11.89
N LEU A 57 -3.30 2.82 10.83
CA LEU A 57 -2.76 2.15 9.64
C LEU A 57 -1.53 1.30 9.97
N TYR A 58 -0.61 1.80 10.79
CA TYR A 58 0.52 1.01 11.27
C TYR A 58 0.10 -0.18 12.12
N GLY A 59 -0.89 -0.01 13.00
CA GLY A 59 -1.46 -1.10 13.80
C GLY A 59 -2.11 -2.18 12.93
N ASP A 60 -2.72 -1.79 11.82
CA ASP A 60 -3.31 -2.67 10.81
C ASP A 60 -2.27 -3.28 9.86
N GLY A 61 -0.97 -3.00 10.05
CA GLY A 61 0.11 -3.58 9.25
C GLY A 61 0.33 -2.92 7.89
N TRP A 62 -0.21 -1.72 7.67
CA TRP A 62 0.14 -0.90 6.52
C TRP A 62 1.49 -0.21 6.73
N ARG A 63 2.25 -0.02 5.65
CA ARG A 63 3.56 0.63 5.68
C ARG A 63 3.56 1.84 4.77
N LEU A 64 4.03 2.98 5.28
CA LEU A 64 4.22 4.18 4.48
C LEU A 64 5.32 3.93 3.43
N ILE A 65 5.01 4.14 2.16
CA ILE A 65 5.94 3.96 1.03
C ILE A 65 6.24 5.26 0.29
N ASN A 66 5.38 6.27 0.41
CA ASN A 66 5.60 7.57 -0.22
C ASN A 66 4.78 8.68 0.46
N SER A 67 5.19 9.93 0.28
CA SER A 67 4.45 11.11 0.69
C SER A 67 4.65 12.26 -0.28
N TYR A 68 3.60 13.02 -0.57
CA TYR A 68 3.70 14.22 -1.41
C TYR A 68 2.68 15.28 -0.96
N THR A 69 2.91 16.53 -1.37
CA THR A 69 2.00 17.65 -1.07
C THR A 69 1.44 18.22 -2.37
N GLN A 70 0.14 18.45 -2.43
CA GLN A 70 -0.52 19.07 -3.58
C GLN A 70 -1.71 19.90 -3.09
N ASN A 71 -1.88 21.12 -3.63
CA ASN A 71 -3.03 21.98 -3.34
C ASN A 71 -3.35 22.13 -1.85
N ASN A 72 -2.34 22.44 -1.02
CA ASN A 72 -2.48 22.59 0.45
C ASN A 72 -2.93 21.32 1.21
N ASN A 73 -2.84 20.16 0.56
CA ASN A 73 -3.08 18.85 1.17
C ASN A 73 -1.78 18.04 1.18
N VAL A 74 -1.59 17.27 2.23
CA VAL A 74 -0.55 16.25 2.31
C VAL A 74 -1.18 14.91 1.99
N TYR A 75 -0.49 14.11 1.19
CA TYR A 75 -0.87 12.79 0.77
C TYR A 75 0.18 11.80 1.23
N LEU A 76 -0.28 10.71 1.82
CA LEU A 76 0.52 9.58 2.27
C LEU A 76 0.07 8.34 1.53
N VAL A 77 1.03 7.61 0.99
CA VAL A 77 0.78 6.36 0.26
C VAL A 77 1.25 5.21 1.12
N PHE A 78 0.34 4.31 1.43
CA PHE A 78 0.61 3.12 2.22
C PHE A 78 0.45 1.86 1.39
N GLU A 79 1.26 0.85 1.72
CA GLU A 79 1.22 -0.49 1.15
C GLU A 79 1.02 -1.52 2.27
N LYS A 80 0.20 -2.54 2.01
CA LYS A 80 0.08 -3.72 2.87
C LYS A 80 0.22 -4.99 2.03
N ASN A 81 1.02 -5.94 2.49
CA ASN A 81 1.08 -7.26 1.85
C ASN A 81 -0.20 -8.04 2.21
N LYS A 82 -0.95 -8.55 1.22
CA LYS A 82 -2.18 -9.33 1.47
C LYS A 82 -1.91 -10.76 1.92
N ASN A 83 -0.65 -11.20 1.88
CA ASN A 83 -0.24 -12.59 2.16
C ASN A 83 0.48 -12.76 3.51
N LEU A 84 0.40 -11.77 4.41
CA LEU A 84 0.87 -11.80 5.80
C LEU A 84 -0.32 -11.51 6.73
#